data_AF-A0AA88Y7R0-F1
#
_entry.id   AF-A0AA88Y7R0-F1
#
_cell.length_a   1.000
_cell.length_b   1.000
_cell.length_c   1.000
_cell.angle_alpha   90.00
_cell.angle_beta   90.00
_cell.angle_gamma   90.00
#
_symmetry.space_group_name_H-M   'P 1'
#
loop_
_entity.id
_entity.type
_entity.pdbx_description
1 polymer ?
#
loop_
_entity_poly.entity_id
_entity_poly.type
_entity_poly.pdbx_seq_one_letter_code
_entity_poly.pdbx_strand_id
1 'polypeptide(L)'
;MENIIGGIKDSNLKLTLAFGIGIHHAGLVERDRKTCEELFVNQKIQVSYKIEKIQVLIATSTLAWGVNFPAHLVVIKGTEYYDGKTRRYIDFPITDVLQMMGRAGRPQFDDQGIAMILVHDIKKHFYKRFLYEPFPVESNLLEVLPDHMNAEIVAGTITSKQDAMDYITWTYFFRRLVQNPRNFKMAITYVVHIQLQLNFAAIAGILKSDVTFNVKTQYLGSST
;
A
#
# COMPACT_ATOMS: atom_id res chain seq x y z
N MET A 1 20.11 10.24 29.08
CA MET A 1 19.08 10.80 28.18
C MET A 1 19.33 12.26 27.80
N GLU A 2 19.77 13.12 28.72
CA GLU A 2 19.97 14.57 28.46
C GLU A 2 20.85 14.89 27.24
N ASN A 3 21.94 14.15 26.99
CA ASN A 3 22.78 14.35 25.80
C ASN A 3 22.08 13.96 24.48
N ILE A 4 21.22 12.94 24.49
CA ILE A 4 20.47 12.50 23.30
C ILE A 4 19.29 13.46 23.07
N ILE A 5 18.55 13.78 24.14
CA ILE A 5 17.45 14.75 24.15
C ILE A 5 17.95 16.14 23.73
N GLY A 6 19.17 16.53 24.12
CA GLY A 6 19.82 17.77 23.72
C GLY A 6 20.05 17.88 22.22
N GLY A 7 20.24 16.75 21.52
CA GLY A 7 20.46 16.68 20.07
C GLY A 7 19.19 16.62 19.22
N ILE A 8 18.01 16.50 19.84
CA ILE A 8 16.72 16.45 19.15
C ILE A 8 16.26 17.85 18.80
N LYS A 9 15.85 18.05 17.55
CA LYS A 9 15.43 19.35 17.04
C LYS A 9 13.96 19.64 17.38
N ASP A 10 13.09 18.64 17.29
CA ASP A 10 11.67 18.81 17.58
C ASP A 10 11.40 18.97 19.09
N SER A 11 10.77 20.08 19.48
CA SER A 11 10.53 20.42 20.88
C SER A 11 9.49 19.51 21.55
N ASN A 12 8.47 19.07 20.80
CA ASN A 12 7.43 18.18 21.32
C ASN A 12 8.01 16.79 21.57
N LEU A 13 8.79 16.28 20.62
CA LEU A 13 9.49 15.01 20.76
C LEU A 13 10.46 15.03 21.93
N LYS A 14 11.20 16.13 22.12
CA LYS A 14 12.10 16.34 23.26
C LYS A 14 11.35 16.21 24.59
N LEU A 15 10.16 16.80 24.68
CA LEU A 15 9.29 16.74 25.86
C LEU A 15 8.77 15.31 26.09
N THR A 16 8.19 14.66 25.08
CA THR A 16 7.58 13.33 25.25
C THR A 16 8.62 12.25 25.54
N LEU A 17 9.83 12.36 24.96
CA LEU A 17 10.91 11.42 25.20
C LEU A 17 11.42 11.47 26.64
N ALA A 18 11.36 12.63 27.32
CA ALA A 18 11.68 12.71 28.74
C ALA A 18 10.76 11.84 29.61
N PHE A 19 9.56 11.51 29.11
CA PHE A 19 8.60 10.59 29.74
C PHE A 19 8.65 9.17 29.16
N GLY A 20 9.60 8.86 28.28
CA GLY A 20 9.70 7.55 27.63
C GLY A 20 8.67 7.32 26.51
N ILE A 21 8.14 8.39 25.92
CA ILE A 21 7.19 8.34 24.81
C ILE A 21 7.85 8.91 23.54
N GLY A 22 8.08 8.05 22.56
CA GLY A 22 8.58 8.45 21.24
C GLY A 22 7.44 8.83 20.29
N ILE A 23 7.74 9.70 19.33
CA ILE A 23 6.83 10.07 18.23
C ILE A 23 7.55 9.77 16.91
N HIS A 24 6.83 9.21 15.94
CA HIS A 24 7.34 8.92 14.59
C HIS A 24 6.34 9.36 13.52
N HIS A 25 6.73 10.33 12.69
CA HIS A 25 5.96 10.72 11.51
C HIS A 25 6.87 11.30 10.43
N ALA A 26 6.37 11.37 9.20
CA ALA A 26 7.11 11.88 8.03
C ALA A 26 7.55 13.35 8.18
N GLY A 27 6.87 14.14 9.03
CA GLY A 27 7.24 15.53 9.32
C GLY A 27 8.46 15.72 10.24
N LEU A 28 8.96 14.68 10.91
CA LEU A 28 10.18 14.80 11.73
C LEU A 28 11.43 14.84 10.85
N VAL A 29 12.49 15.47 11.37
CA VAL A 29 13.82 15.42 10.72
C VAL A 29 14.34 13.99 10.75
N GLU A 30 15.01 13.56 9.68
CA GLU A 30 15.54 12.21 9.52
C GLU A 30 16.40 11.76 10.73
N ARG A 31 17.23 12.67 11.27
CA ARG A 31 18.04 12.40 12.46
C ARG A 31 17.17 12.08 13.68
N ASP A 32 16.10 12.82 13.89
CA ASP A 32 15.19 12.63 15.03
C ASP A 32 14.40 11.32 14.88
N ARG A 33 13.97 10.99 13.64
CA ARG A 33 13.33 9.70 13.32
C ARG A 33 14.23 8.52 13.65
N LYS A 34 15.46 8.50 13.12
CA LYS A 34 16.45 7.44 13.38
C LYS A 34 16.75 7.30 14.87
N THR A 35 16.87 8.44 15.56
CA THR A 35 17.11 8.42 17.01
C THR A 35 15.93 7.75 17.75
N CYS A 36 14.69 8.05 17.38
CA CYS A 36 13.52 7.38 17.98
C CYS A 36 13.47 5.88 17.68
N GLU A 37 13.77 5.50 16.44
CA GLU A 37 13.82 4.10 16.00
C GLU A 37 14.89 3.33 16.78
N GLU A 38 16.11 3.87 16.88
CA GLU A 38 17.21 3.26 17.61
C GLU A 38 16.92 3.13 19.10
N LEU A 39 16.31 4.15 19.71
CA LEU A 39 15.93 4.14 21.11
C LEU A 39 14.82 3.11 21.40
N PHE A 40 13.92 2.89 20.45
CA PHE A 40 12.86 1.88 20.56
C PHE A 40 13.37 0.45 20.33
N VAL A 41 14.13 0.22 19.25
CA VAL A 41 14.63 -1.11 18.85
C VAL A 41 15.69 -1.63 19.80
N ASN A 42 16.71 -0.83 20.10
CA ASN A 42 17.89 -1.34 20.77
C ASN A 42 17.64 -1.66 22.25
N GLN A 43 16.48 -1.27 22.81
CA GLN A 43 16.08 -1.51 24.20
C GLN A 43 17.27 -1.42 25.19
N LYS A 44 18.24 -0.50 24.98
CA LYS A 44 19.58 -0.68 25.57
C LYS A 44 19.43 -0.76 27.08
N ILE A 45 19.62 -1.98 27.56
CA ILE A 45 19.66 -2.40 28.93
C ILE A 45 20.85 -1.68 29.53
N GLN A 46 20.61 -0.67 30.36
CA GLN A 46 21.31 -0.58 31.62
C GLN A 46 20.40 -0.05 32.71
N VAL A 47 20.47 -0.75 33.83
CA VAL A 47 19.60 -0.69 34.98
C VAL A 47 20.16 0.36 35.93
N SER A 48 19.40 1.43 36.21
CA SER A 48 19.38 2.02 37.55
C SER A 48 18.21 2.99 37.71
N TYR A 49 17.07 2.47 38.17
CA TYR A 49 15.99 3.17 38.91
C TYR A 49 15.38 4.48 38.38
N LYS A 50 15.77 4.97 37.21
CA LYS A 50 15.23 6.15 36.52
C LYS A 50 14.72 5.74 35.14
N ILE A 51 13.62 6.31 34.69
CA ILE A 51 12.95 5.91 33.43
C ILE A 51 13.90 6.23 32.26
N GLU A 52 14.63 5.22 31.78
CA GLU A 52 15.62 5.34 30.70
C GLU A 52 15.17 4.70 29.38
N LYS A 53 13.93 4.19 29.31
CA LYS A 53 13.44 3.40 28.16
C LYS A 53 12.28 4.10 27.47
N ILE A 54 12.30 4.14 26.13
CA ILE A 54 11.07 4.40 25.37
C ILE A 54 10.22 3.15 25.50
N GLN A 55 9.14 3.26 26.27
CA GLN A 55 8.20 2.18 26.46
C GLN A 55 7.07 2.22 25.43
N VAL A 56 6.78 3.42 24.90
CA VAL A 56 5.69 3.65 23.96
C VAL A 56 6.20 4.47 22.79
N LEU A 57 5.90 4.02 21.57
CA LEU A 57 6.16 4.75 20.35
C LEU A 57 4.84 5.02 19.64
N ILE A 58 4.53 6.30 19.43
CA ILE A 58 3.34 6.75 18.69
C ILE A 58 3.77 7.02 17.26
N ALA A 59 3.13 6.38 16.30
CA ALA A 59 3.50 6.50 14.89
C ALA A 59 2.31 6.70 13.96
N THR A 60 2.56 7.37 12.83
CA THR A 60 1.60 7.45 11.72
C THR A 60 1.60 6.16 10.88
N SER A 61 0.51 5.93 10.14
CA SER A 61 0.29 4.72 9.33
C SER A 61 1.43 4.38 8.36
N THR A 62 2.15 5.39 7.86
CA THR A 62 3.32 5.24 6.98
C THR A 62 4.41 4.34 7.55
N LEU A 63 4.49 4.24 8.87
CA LEU A 63 5.45 3.38 9.54
C LEU A 63 5.25 1.90 9.21
N ALA A 64 4.01 1.47 8.96
CA ALA A 64 3.67 0.07 8.71
C ALA A 64 4.53 -0.57 7.61
N TRP A 65 4.96 0.23 6.63
CA TRP A 65 5.78 -0.22 5.49
C TRP A 65 7.25 0.17 5.58
N GLY A 66 7.59 1.25 6.30
CA GLY A 66 8.89 1.91 6.18
C GLY A 66 10.01 1.37 7.06
N VAL A 67 9.69 0.81 8.23
CA VAL A 67 10.71 0.44 9.21
C VAL A 67 10.34 -0.87 9.90
N ASN A 68 11.33 -1.72 10.15
CA ASN A 68 11.15 -3.00 10.81
C ASN A 68 11.52 -2.93 12.29
N PHE A 69 10.59 -2.48 13.14
CA PHE A 69 10.71 -2.66 14.58
C PHE A 69 9.52 -3.43 15.15
N PRO A 70 9.76 -4.60 15.78
CA PRO A 70 8.71 -5.37 16.41
C PRO A 70 8.38 -4.82 17.81
N ALA A 71 7.11 -4.89 18.20
CA ALA A 71 6.62 -4.45 19.50
C ALA A 71 5.80 -5.57 20.16
N HIS A 72 5.85 -5.69 21.49
CA HIS A 72 5.03 -6.69 22.20
C HIS A 72 3.53 -6.43 22.00
N LEU A 73 3.12 -5.16 22.14
CA LEU A 73 1.76 -4.69 21.96
C LEU A 73 1.71 -3.65 20.85
N VAL A 74 0.83 -3.85 19.87
CA VAL A 74 0.48 -2.84 18.86
C VAL A 74 -0.96 -2.41 19.06
N VAL A 75 -1.17 -1.09 19.22
CA VAL A 75 -2.51 -0.51 19.31
C VAL A 75 -2.78 0.31 18.05
N ILE A 76 -3.76 -0.14 17.25
CA ILE A 76 -4.23 0.57 16.07
C ILE A 76 -5.41 1.44 16.51
N LYS A 77 -5.15 2.73 16.70
CA LYS A 77 -6.15 3.70 17.14
C LYS A 77 -6.88 4.31 15.95
N GLY A 78 -8.07 3.78 15.65
CA GLY A 78 -8.88 4.20 14.52
C GLY A 78 -8.43 3.52 13.22
N THR A 79 -9.40 3.26 12.33
CA THR A 79 -9.17 2.55 11.08
C THR A 79 -9.53 3.40 9.86
N GLU A 80 -9.57 4.71 10.03
CA GLU A 80 -9.93 5.69 9.01
C GLU A 80 -8.88 6.79 8.96
N TYR A 81 -8.69 7.37 7.78
CA TYR A 81 -7.91 8.59 7.61
C TYR A 81 -8.69 9.60 6.77
N TYR A 82 -8.36 10.87 6.94
CA TYR A 82 -8.99 11.94 6.17
C TYR A 82 -8.30 12.08 4.82
N ASP A 83 -9.04 11.88 3.73
CA ASP A 83 -8.55 12.16 2.39
C ASP A 83 -8.85 13.60 1.99
N GLY A 84 -7.80 14.38 1.77
CA GLY A 84 -7.90 15.78 1.37
C GLY A 84 -8.50 15.97 -0.02
N LYS A 85 -8.40 14.97 -0.92
CA LYS A 85 -8.94 15.05 -2.28
C LYS A 85 -10.47 14.93 -2.27
N THR A 86 -10.98 13.89 -1.61
CA THR A 86 -12.43 13.65 -1.51
C THR A 86 -13.10 14.40 -0.35
N ARG A 87 -12.30 15.00 0.55
CA ARG A 87 -12.75 15.72 1.77
C ARG A 87 -13.61 14.86 2.68
N ARG A 88 -13.28 13.57 2.81
CA ARG A 88 -14.02 12.59 3.61
C ARG A 88 -13.06 11.70 4.37
N TYR A 89 -13.54 11.11 5.46
CA TYR A 89 -12.87 9.99 6.09
C TYR A 89 -13.07 8.74 5.23
N ILE A 90 -11.98 8.09 4.92
CA ILE A 90 -11.95 6.84 4.18
C ILE A 90 -11.24 5.79 5.03
N ASP A 91 -11.70 4.55 4.88
CA ASP A 91 -11.11 3.41 5.58
C ASP A 91 -9.69 3.15 5.10
N PHE A 92 -8.82 2.77 6.04
CA PHE A 92 -7.53 2.20 5.66
C PHE A 92 -7.75 0.92 4.85
N PRO A 93 -6.97 0.71 3.78
CA PRO A 93 -6.86 -0.60 3.15
C PRO A 93 -6.56 -1.65 4.21
N ILE A 94 -7.25 -2.80 4.15
CA ILE A 94 -7.06 -3.86 5.14
C ILE A 94 -5.60 -4.34 5.19
N THR A 95 -4.90 -4.28 4.06
CA THR A 95 -3.47 -4.59 3.96
C THR A 95 -2.63 -3.72 4.88
N ASP A 96 -2.94 -2.42 4.99
CA ASP A 96 -2.20 -1.51 5.87
C ASP A 96 -2.47 -1.85 7.34
N VAL A 97 -3.71 -2.19 7.69
CA VAL A 97 -4.07 -2.64 9.04
C VAL A 97 -3.38 -3.95 9.38
N LEU A 98 -3.31 -4.90 8.43
CA LEU A 98 -2.57 -6.15 8.59
C LEU A 98 -1.07 -5.92 8.75
N GLN A 99 -0.48 -4.98 8.01
CA GLN A 99 0.94 -4.62 8.16
C GLN A 99 1.22 -3.98 9.53
N MET A 100 0.35 -3.09 10.01
CA MET A 100 0.47 -2.51 11.36
C MET A 100 0.40 -3.63 12.42
N MET A 101 -0.59 -4.51 12.31
CA MET A 101 -0.74 -5.66 13.20
C MET A 101 0.46 -6.60 13.16
N GLY A 102 1.06 -6.80 11.98
CA GLY A 102 2.24 -7.65 11.80
C GLY A 102 3.49 -7.18 12.54
N ARG A 103 3.48 -5.96 13.09
CA ARG A 103 4.53 -5.47 14.00
C ARG A 103 4.37 -5.99 15.43
N ALA A 104 3.24 -6.59 15.77
CA ALA A 104 3.00 -7.19 17.07
C ALA A 104 3.73 -8.54 17.19
N GLY A 105 4.47 -8.70 18.29
CA GLY A 105 5.29 -9.87 18.58
C GLY A 105 6.76 -9.62 18.26
N ARG A 106 7.62 -9.95 19.22
CA ARG A 106 9.09 -9.92 19.08
C ARG A 106 9.60 -11.36 19.08
N PRO A 107 9.87 -11.95 17.89
CA PRO A 107 10.46 -13.27 17.82
C PRO A 107 11.72 -13.32 18.69
N GLN A 108 11.91 -14.40 19.46
CA GLN A 108 13.01 -14.60 20.44
C GLN A 108 12.90 -13.85 21.78
N PHE A 109 12.01 -12.86 21.92
CA PHE A 109 11.87 -12.10 23.17
C PHE A 109 10.53 -12.33 23.89
N ASP A 110 9.45 -12.50 23.13
CA ASP A 110 8.11 -12.70 23.68
C ASP A 110 7.51 -14.03 23.21
N ASP A 111 6.76 -14.69 24.10
CA ASP A 111 5.99 -15.89 23.76
C ASP A 111 4.74 -15.57 22.93
N GLN A 112 4.23 -14.34 23.06
CA GLN A 112 3.02 -13.87 22.38
C GLN A 112 3.15 -12.39 21.99
N GLY A 113 2.56 -12.03 20.86
CA GLY A 113 2.35 -10.64 20.43
C GLY A 113 0.87 -10.28 20.52
N ILE A 114 0.55 -9.11 21.04
CA ILE A 114 -0.82 -8.63 21.18
C ILE A 114 -1.07 -7.50 20.20
N ALA A 115 -2.11 -7.62 19.39
CA ALA A 115 -2.59 -6.53 18.55
C ALA A 115 -4.00 -6.12 18.96
N MET A 116 -4.19 -4.83 19.21
CA MET A 116 -5.47 -4.26 19.61
C MET A 116 -5.94 -3.26 18.55
N ILE A 117 -7.07 -3.54 17.91
CA ILE A 117 -7.68 -2.66 16.92
C ILE A 117 -8.84 -1.92 17.58
N LEU A 118 -8.70 -0.60 17.71
CA LEU A 118 -9.76 0.28 18.18
C LEU A 118 -10.55 0.77 16.97
N VAL A 119 -11.76 0.26 16.81
CA VAL A 119 -12.61 0.50 15.64
C VAL A 119 -14.05 0.80 16.06
N HIS A 120 -14.78 1.52 15.20
CA HIS A 120 -16.21 1.73 15.37
C HIS A 120 -16.97 0.39 15.35
N ASP A 121 -17.97 0.24 16.23
CA ASP A 121 -18.63 -1.05 16.48
C ASP A 121 -19.23 -1.68 15.21
N ILE A 122 -19.81 -0.86 14.34
CA ILE A 122 -20.35 -1.27 13.02
C ILE A 122 -19.31 -2.01 12.16
N LYS A 123 -18.03 -1.66 12.27
CA LYS A 123 -16.94 -2.25 11.47
C LYS A 123 -16.22 -3.40 12.19
N LYS A 124 -16.56 -3.69 13.45
CA LYS A 124 -15.95 -4.75 14.25
C LYS A 124 -16.02 -6.12 13.57
N HIS A 125 -17.19 -6.47 13.02
CA HIS A 125 -17.39 -7.74 12.33
C HIS A 125 -16.57 -7.86 11.04
N PHE A 126 -16.42 -6.75 10.31
CA PHE A 126 -15.57 -6.68 9.13
C PHE A 126 -14.13 -7.06 9.48
N TYR A 127 -13.52 -6.36 10.45
CA TYR A 127 -12.14 -6.66 10.86
C TYR A 127 -11.99 -8.05 11.48
N LYS A 128 -12.94 -8.51 12.31
CA LYS A 128 -12.91 -9.88 12.86
C LYS A 128 -12.83 -10.91 11.74
N ARG A 129 -13.62 -10.77 10.68
CA ARG A 129 -13.64 -11.73 9.58
C ARG A 129 -12.26 -11.86 8.92
N PHE A 130 -11.60 -10.74 8.62
CA PHE A 130 -10.29 -10.75 7.96
C PHE A 130 -9.12 -11.17 8.85
N LEU A 131 -9.29 -11.21 10.18
CA LEU A 131 -8.29 -11.76 11.08
C LEU A 131 -8.29 -13.29 11.12
N TYR A 132 -9.44 -13.92 10.85
CA TYR A 132 -9.61 -15.38 10.93
C TYR A 132 -9.79 -16.06 9.57
N GLU A 133 -10.21 -15.31 8.55
CA GLU A 133 -10.35 -15.78 7.18
C GLU A 133 -9.27 -15.15 6.28
N PRO A 134 -8.67 -15.91 5.35
CA PRO A 134 -7.72 -15.35 4.40
C PRO A 134 -8.41 -14.30 3.52
N PHE A 135 -7.71 -13.19 3.28
CA PHE A 135 -8.24 -12.09 2.47
C PHE A 135 -8.42 -12.52 1.00
N PRO A 136 -9.64 -12.42 0.43
CA PRO A 136 -9.85 -12.70 -0.97
C PRO A 136 -9.22 -11.59 -1.81
N VAL A 137 -8.15 -11.91 -2.53
CA VAL A 137 -7.52 -11.00 -3.49
C VAL A 137 -8.28 -11.08 -4.82
N GLU A 138 -8.62 -9.92 -5.37
CA GLU A 138 -9.23 -9.79 -6.70
C GLU A 138 -8.32 -8.94 -7.60
N SER A 139 -8.44 -9.10 -8.90
CA SER A 139 -7.68 -8.30 -9.86
C SER A 139 -8.37 -6.96 -10.11
N ASN A 140 -7.58 -5.87 -10.09
CA ASN A 140 -8.01 -4.55 -10.54
C ASN A 140 -7.40 -4.15 -11.91
N LEU A 141 -6.98 -5.13 -12.73
CA LEU A 141 -6.27 -4.89 -13.99
C LEU A 141 -7.09 -4.04 -14.98
N LEU A 142 -8.42 -4.17 -14.98
CA LEU A 142 -9.29 -3.53 -15.96
C LEU A 142 -9.17 -2.01 -16.04
N GLU A 143 -8.95 -1.34 -14.90
CA GLU A 143 -8.83 0.12 -14.85
C GLU A 143 -7.56 0.62 -15.55
N VAL A 144 -6.51 -0.19 -15.53
CA VAL A 144 -5.17 0.13 -16.08
C VAL A 144 -4.84 -0.67 -17.35
N LEU A 145 -5.75 -1.54 -17.80
CA LEU A 145 -5.56 -2.41 -18.94
C LEU A 145 -5.18 -1.65 -20.23
N PRO A 146 -5.79 -0.50 -20.57
CA PRO A 146 -5.42 0.24 -21.79
C PRO A 146 -3.93 0.61 -21.84
N ASP A 147 -3.34 0.99 -20.71
CA ASP A 147 -1.93 1.38 -20.64
C ASP A 147 -1.00 0.17 -20.85
N HIS A 148 -1.32 -0.97 -20.23
CA HIS A 148 -0.59 -2.22 -20.42
C HIS A 148 -0.70 -2.73 -21.86
N MET A 149 -1.90 -2.68 -22.45
CA MET A 149 -2.13 -3.07 -23.84
C MET A 149 -1.32 -2.19 -24.80
N ASN A 150 -1.31 -0.88 -24.59
CA ASN A 150 -0.52 0.05 -25.39
C ASN A 150 0.99 -0.25 -25.29
N ALA A 151 1.49 -0.52 -24.09
CA ALA A 151 2.90 -0.87 -23.88
C ALA A 151 3.30 -2.15 -24.64
N GLU A 152 2.46 -3.19 -24.61
CA GLU A 152 2.75 -4.47 -25.28
C GLU A 152 2.59 -4.40 -26.81
N ILE A 153 1.71 -3.53 -27.33
CA ILE A 153 1.63 -3.23 -28.76
C ILE A 153 2.92 -2.52 -29.23
N VAL A 154 3.39 -1.53 -28.46
CA VAL A 154 4.64 -0.81 -28.77
C VAL A 154 5.86 -1.73 -28.66
N ALA A 155 5.87 -2.64 -27.70
CA ALA A 155 6.92 -3.66 -27.55
C ALA A 155 6.93 -4.69 -28.68
N GLY A 156 5.86 -4.78 -29.47
CA GLY A 156 5.68 -5.76 -30.54
C GLY A 156 5.25 -7.14 -30.06
N THR A 157 4.93 -7.31 -28.77
CA THR A 157 4.37 -8.55 -28.21
C THR A 157 2.95 -8.78 -28.72
N ILE A 158 2.16 -7.71 -28.86
CA ILE A 158 0.79 -7.76 -29.36
C ILE A 158 0.74 -7.13 -30.75
N THR A 159 0.63 -7.97 -31.78
CA THR A 159 0.55 -7.53 -33.18
C THR A 159 -0.85 -7.72 -33.75
N SER A 160 -1.65 -8.59 -33.14
CA SER A 160 -2.98 -8.95 -33.58
C SER A 160 -4.01 -8.91 -32.44
N LYS A 161 -5.30 -8.92 -32.79
CA LYS A 161 -6.38 -9.06 -31.80
C LYS A 161 -6.32 -10.42 -31.07
N GLN A 162 -5.82 -11.47 -31.73
CA GLN A 162 -5.68 -12.77 -31.08
C GLN A 162 -4.60 -12.71 -30.00
N ASP A 163 -3.45 -12.08 -30.30
CA ASP A 163 -2.35 -11.89 -29.35
C ASP A 163 -2.83 -11.09 -28.11
N ALA A 164 -3.71 -10.10 -28.32
CA ALA A 164 -4.32 -9.34 -27.24
C ALA A 164 -5.20 -10.20 -26.32
N MET A 165 -6.01 -11.09 -26.91
CA MET A 165 -6.82 -12.03 -26.13
C MET A 165 -5.95 -13.03 -25.39
N ASP A 166 -4.92 -13.55 -26.05
CA ASP A 166 -3.97 -14.50 -25.47
C ASP A 166 -3.24 -13.84 -24.30
N TYR A 167 -2.75 -12.60 -24.45
CA TYR A 167 -2.13 -11.83 -23.36
C TYR A 167 -3.02 -11.73 -22.13
N ILE A 168 -4.30 -11.38 -22.30
CA ILE A 168 -5.26 -11.28 -21.19
C ILE A 168 -5.41 -12.64 -20.49
N THR A 169 -5.35 -13.77 -21.21
CA THR A 169 -5.50 -15.11 -20.61
C THR A 169 -4.37 -15.46 -19.63
N TRP A 170 -3.18 -14.88 -19.79
CA TRP A 170 -2.04 -15.07 -18.89
C TRP A 170 -2.15 -14.29 -17.59
N THR A 171 -3.10 -13.36 -17.48
CA THR A 171 -3.22 -12.46 -16.33
C THR A 171 -3.97 -13.09 -15.16
N TYR A 172 -3.71 -12.58 -13.95
CA TYR A 172 -4.51 -12.93 -12.77
C TYR A 172 -5.98 -12.54 -12.93
N PHE A 173 -6.27 -11.48 -13.69
CA PHE A 173 -7.63 -11.06 -14.02
C PHE A 173 -8.43 -12.19 -14.68
N PHE A 174 -7.88 -12.85 -15.70
CA PHE A 174 -8.58 -13.94 -16.38
C PHE A 174 -8.86 -15.12 -15.44
N ARG A 175 -7.89 -15.48 -14.58
CA ARG A 175 -8.10 -16.53 -13.57
C ARG A 175 -9.24 -16.19 -12.60
N ARG A 176 -9.34 -14.92 -12.16
CA ARG A 176 -10.41 -14.46 -11.26
C ARG A 176 -11.76 -14.30 -11.94
N LEU A 177 -11.77 -13.92 -13.22
CA LEU A 177 -12.99 -13.85 -14.03
C LEU A 177 -13.73 -15.19 -14.06
N VAL A 178 -13.00 -16.30 -14.22
CA VAL A 178 -13.56 -17.66 -14.25
C VAL A 178 -14.07 -18.09 -12.86
N GLN A 179 -13.35 -17.75 -11.78
CA GLN A 179 -13.68 -18.18 -10.42
C GLN A 179 -14.79 -17.36 -9.76
N ASN A 180 -14.87 -16.05 -10.03
CA ASN A 180 -15.88 -15.17 -9.45
C ASN A 180 -16.43 -14.16 -10.47
N PRO A 181 -17.23 -14.60 -11.46
CA PRO A 181 -17.74 -13.73 -12.51
C PRO A 181 -18.64 -12.59 -11.99
N ARG A 182 -19.20 -12.74 -10.79
CA ARG A 182 -20.15 -11.78 -10.21
C ARG A 182 -19.50 -10.45 -9.86
N ASN A 183 -18.26 -10.48 -9.36
CA ASN A 183 -17.48 -9.27 -9.07
C ASN A 183 -17.13 -8.49 -10.34
N PHE A 184 -17.09 -9.18 -11.49
CA PHE A 184 -16.76 -8.64 -12.79
C PHE A 184 -17.98 -8.49 -13.71
N LYS A 185 -19.20 -8.54 -13.17
CA LYS A 185 -20.45 -8.48 -13.94
C LYS A 185 -20.58 -7.24 -14.83
N MET A 186 -20.01 -6.10 -14.42
CA MET A 186 -19.92 -4.91 -15.27
C MET A 186 -18.73 -4.98 -16.24
N ALA A 187 -17.64 -5.65 -15.86
CA ALA A 187 -16.44 -5.79 -16.68
C ALA A 187 -16.61 -6.69 -17.90
N ILE A 188 -17.50 -7.68 -17.86
CA ILE A 188 -17.82 -8.51 -19.04
C ILE A 188 -18.46 -7.63 -20.11
N THR A 189 -19.32 -6.68 -19.72
CA THR A 189 -19.81 -5.64 -20.64
C THR A 189 -18.66 -4.79 -21.18
N TYR A 190 -17.64 -4.47 -20.37
CA TYR A 190 -16.43 -3.76 -20.80
C TYR A 190 -15.50 -4.56 -21.72
N VAL A 191 -15.35 -5.88 -21.58
CA VAL A 191 -14.59 -6.68 -22.56
C VAL A 191 -15.32 -6.71 -23.90
N VAL A 192 -16.66 -6.80 -23.87
CA VAL A 192 -17.49 -6.57 -25.06
C VAL A 192 -17.41 -5.10 -25.53
N HIS A 193 -17.10 -4.15 -24.65
CA HIS A 193 -16.85 -2.76 -25.00
C HIS A 193 -15.39 -2.47 -25.41
N ILE A 194 -14.40 -3.33 -25.14
CA ILE A 194 -13.09 -3.29 -25.78
C ILE A 194 -13.26 -3.63 -27.26
N GLN A 195 -14.29 -4.43 -27.61
CA GLN A 195 -14.78 -4.54 -28.99
C GLN A 195 -15.32 -3.23 -29.58
N LEU A 196 -15.60 -2.20 -28.76
CA LEU A 196 -16.12 -0.88 -29.13
C LEU A 196 -15.16 0.31 -28.85
N GLN A 197 -14.21 0.19 -27.92
CA GLN A 197 -13.12 1.17 -27.71
C GLN A 197 -11.93 0.89 -28.63
N LEU A 198 -11.82 -0.33 -29.17
CA LEU A 198 -11.01 -0.60 -30.36
C LEU A 198 -11.69 -0.08 -31.65
N ASN A 199 -12.71 0.78 -31.57
CA ASN A 199 -13.06 1.65 -32.69
C ASN A 199 -12.09 2.84 -32.75
N PHE A 200 -10.96 2.59 -33.42
CA PHE A 200 -10.55 3.29 -34.65
C PHE A 200 -10.44 4.83 -34.72
N ALA A 201 -10.68 5.62 -33.67
CA ALA A 201 -10.74 7.09 -33.81
C ALA A 201 -9.72 7.91 -32.99
N ALA A 202 -9.13 7.40 -31.90
CA ALA A 202 -8.17 8.18 -31.09
C ALA A 202 -6.69 7.85 -31.37
N ILE A 203 -6.42 6.72 -32.02
CA ILE A 203 -5.14 6.42 -32.68
C ILE A 203 -5.10 7.08 -34.08
N ALA A 204 -6.13 7.83 -34.47
CA ALA A 204 -6.19 8.56 -35.76
C ALA A 204 -5.19 9.74 -35.86
N GLY A 205 -4.40 10.02 -34.82
CA GLY A 205 -3.20 10.87 -34.93
C GLY A 205 -1.90 10.11 -35.22
N ILE A 206 -1.88 8.79 -35.01
CA ILE A 206 -0.68 7.93 -35.09
C ILE A 206 -0.76 6.96 -36.26
N LEU A 207 -1.96 6.58 -36.70
CA LEU A 207 -2.16 5.73 -37.87
C LEU A 207 -2.84 6.55 -38.97
N LYS A 208 -2.01 7.10 -39.87
CA LYS A 208 -2.51 7.62 -41.15
C LYS A 208 -3.22 6.50 -41.90
N SER A 209 -4.41 6.83 -42.39
CA SER A 209 -5.22 6.09 -43.35
C SER A 209 -4.38 5.49 -44.47
N ASP A 210 -4.36 4.17 -44.59
CA ASP A 210 -4.94 3.45 -45.75
C ASP A 210 -4.60 1.95 -45.68
N VAL A 211 -5.63 1.17 -46.00
CA VAL A 211 -5.71 -0.27 -46.32
C VAL A 211 -4.36 -0.95 -46.60
N THR A 212 -3.73 -1.55 -45.60
CA THR A 212 -3.17 -2.91 -45.56
C THR A 212 -2.56 -3.14 -44.18
N PHE A 213 -2.84 -4.29 -43.55
CA PHE A 213 -2.20 -4.70 -42.29
C PHE A 213 -0.68 -4.83 -42.50
N ASN A 214 0.05 -3.75 -42.23
CA ASN A 214 1.49 -3.74 -42.06
C ASN A 214 1.79 -2.73 -40.95
N VAL A 215 1.81 -3.22 -39.72
CA VAL A 215 2.05 -2.39 -38.53
C VAL A 215 3.52 -1.98 -38.53
N LYS A 216 3.82 -0.76 -39.00
CA LYS A 216 5.08 -0.08 -38.69
C LYS A 216 4.85 0.88 -37.53
N THR A 217 5.57 0.66 -36.44
CA THR A 217 5.59 1.51 -35.25
C THR A 217 6.11 2.91 -35.59
N GLN A 218 5.31 3.95 -35.35
CA GLN A 218 5.78 5.33 -35.41
C GLN A 218 6.22 5.76 -34.02
N TYR A 219 7.52 6.02 -33.85
CA TYR A 219 8.10 6.51 -32.59
C TYR A 219 7.61 7.94 -32.30
N LEU A 220 6.80 8.09 -31.26
CA LEU A 220 6.52 9.38 -30.61
C LEU A 220 6.99 9.28 -29.16
N GLY A 221 8.25 9.65 -28.92
CA GLY A 221 8.78 9.73 -27.55
C GLY A 221 10.26 9.37 -27.42
N SER A 222 11.15 10.11 -28.08
CA SER A 222 12.53 10.27 -27.62
C SER A 222 13.13 11.53 -28.23
N SER A 223 12.81 12.67 -27.65
CA SER A 223 13.59 13.89 -27.79
C SER A 223 13.76 14.46 -26.39
N THR A 224 15.03 14.58 -26.02
CA THR A 224 15.63 15.17 -24.81
C THR A 224 14.82 16.23 -24.10
#